data_AF-A0A2V9QIC1-F1
#
_entry.id   AF-A0A2V9QIC1-F1
#
_cell.length_a   1.000
_cell.length_b   1.000
_cell.length_c   1.000
_cell.angle_alpha   90.00
_cell.angle_beta   90.00
_cell.angle_gamma   90.00
#
_symmetry.space_group_name_H-M   'P 1'
#
loop_
_entity.id
_entity.type
_entity.pdbx_description
1 polymer ?
#
loop_
_entity_poly.entity_id
_entity_poly.type
_entity_poly.pdbx_seq_one_letter_code
_entity_poly.pdbx_strand_id
1 'polypeptide(L)'
;MHRRRTLVVCLLSFAAILLGTGCGSSGNANIRLVNALSNQSSLDMLIDSSSNFVADQTASLGADTYDTALVTSGGTTVLTDSHTAPNSRNISIRVVNASSILGTVDVYVVSSGTSINSVNPTFSSLSFPSASSYASLAPGSYQVIFTPAGQKFAELSSSSLSFSSGQVRTVLGLDIFGGGGVTTSVLSDLN
;
A
#
# COMPACT_ATOMS: atom_id res chain seq x y z
N MET A 1 69.39 -2.14 -39.01
CA MET A 1 69.08 -2.23 -37.57
C MET A 1 68.04 -3.35 -37.38
N HIS A 2 68.43 -4.62 -37.15
CA HIS A 2 68.45 -5.34 -35.84
C HIS A 2 67.17 -5.09 -35.00
N ARG A 3 66.32 -6.07 -34.64
CA ARG A 3 66.55 -7.44 -34.12
C ARG A 3 65.34 -8.38 -34.35
N ARG A 4 65.64 -9.67 -34.59
CA ARG A 4 64.73 -10.84 -34.51
C ARG A 4 64.36 -11.16 -33.05
N ARG A 5 63.24 -11.88 -32.83
CA ARG A 5 63.11 -12.97 -31.83
C ARG A 5 61.78 -13.75 -31.98
N THR A 6 61.90 -14.98 -32.45
CA THR A 6 60.89 -16.04 -32.33
C THR A 6 61.12 -16.79 -31.02
N LEU A 7 60.07 -17.11 -30.25
CA LEU A 7 60.13 -18.21 -29.29
C LEU A 7 58.75 -18.88 -29.17
N VAL A 8 58.72 -20.16 -29.52
CA VAL A 8 57.62 -21.11 -29.33
C VAL A 8 57.71 -21.66 -27.91
N VAL A 9 56.59 -21.72 -27.17
CA VAL A 9 56.38 -22.72 -26.11
C VAL A 9 54.95 -23.22 -26.19
N CYS A 10 54.84 -24.50 -26.57
CA CYS A 10 53.64 -25.31 -26.46
C CYS A 10 53.78 -26.12 -25.16
N LEU A 11 52.79 -26.09 -24.27
CA LEU A 11 52.67 -27.05 -23.17
C LEU A 11 51.17 -27.36 -22.97
N LEU A 12 50.81 -28.60 -23.33
CA LEU A 12 49.52 -29.23 -23.06
C LEU A 12 49.37 -29.53 -21.56
N SER A 13 48.20 -29.31 -20.95
CA SER A 13 47.53 -30.31 -20.08
C SER A 13 46.07 -29.94 -19.70
N PHE A 14 45.15 -30.88 -20.00
CA PHE A 14 43.99 -31.34 -19.22
C PHE A 14 42.90 -30.39 -18.66
N ALA A 15 41.72 -30.47 -19.30
CA ALA A 15 40.37 -30.72 -18.74
C ALA A 15 39.83 -29.92 -17.52
N ALA A 16 38.75 -29.14 -17.74
CA ALA A 16 37.40 -29.40 -17.22
C ALA A 16 36.43 -28.27 -17.59
N ILE A 17 35.25 -28.67 -18.07
CA ILE A 17 34.03 -27.84 -18.20
C ILE A 17 33.58 -27.44 -16.80
N LEU A 18 33.19 -26.19 -16.56
CA LEU A 18 32.05 -25.86 -15.71
C LEU A 18 31.51 -24.46 -16.06
N LEU A 19 30.21 -24.42 -16.37
CA LEU A 19 29.41 -23.20 -16.44
C LEU A 19 29.49 -22.45 -15.10
N GLY A 20 29.59 -21.13 -15.16
CA GLY A 20 29.54 -20.27 -13.99
C GLY A 20 28.95 -18.93 -14.33
N THR A 21 27.65 -18.88 -14.63
CA THR A 21 26.86 -17.67 -14.37
C THR A 21 26.98 -17.36 -12.88
N GLY A 22 27.66 -16.28 -12.55
CA GLY A 22 27.92 -15.89 -11.16
C GLY A 22 27.69 -14.41 -10.94
N CYS A 23 26.48 -13.92 -11.22
CA CYS A 23 25.96 -12.73 -10.53
C CYS A 23 24.75 -13.19 -9.70
N GLY A 24 25.05 -13.80 -8.57
CA GLY A 24 24.07 -14.08 -7.52
C GLY A 24 24.56 -13.38 -6.27
N SER A 25 24.37 -12.06 -6.19
CA SER A 25 24.61 -11.32 -4.94
C SER A 25 23.40 -11.51 -4.03
N SER A 26 23.22 -12.71 -3.48
CA SER A 26 22.27 -12.97 -2.40
C SER A 26 22.86 -12.45 -1.09
N GLY A 27 22.87 -11.14 -0.91
CA GLY A 27 23.20 -10.52 0.38
C GLY A 27 21.99 -10.61 1.31
N ASN A 28 22.16 -11.19 2.49
CA ASN A 28 21.13 -11.14 3.53
C ASN A 28 21.02 -9.69 4.04
N ALA A 29 19.85 -9.08 3.94
CA ALA A 29 19.56 -7.84 4.67
C ALA A 29 19.16 -8.20 6.10
N ASN A 30 19.82 -7.62 7.10
CA ASN A 30 19.41 -7.73 8.50
C ASN A 30 18.48 -6.56 8.84
N ILE A 31 17.22 -6.84 9.13
CA ILE A 31 16.27 -5.84 9.61
C ILE A 31 16.19 -5.95 11.14
N ARG A 32 16.48 -4.86 11.85
CA ARG A 32 16.30 -4.76 13.29
C ARG A 32 15.06 -3.92 13.57
N LEU A 33 14.03 -4.56 14.11
CA LEU A 33 12.85 -3.88 14.63
C LEU A 33 13.03 -3.69 16.14
N VAL A 34 12.87 -2.47 16.61
CA VAL A 34 12.92 -2.14 18.05
C VAL A 34 11.54 -1.61 18.44
N ASN A 35 10.85 -2.32 19.32
CA ASN A 35 9.64 -1.83 19.94
C ASN A 35 10.01 -0.92 21.12
N ALA A 36 9.83 0.39 20.94
CA ALA A 36 10.13 1.40 21.95
C ALA A 36 8.87 1.94 22.67
N LEU A 37 7.70 1.34 22.43
CA LEU A 37 6.45 1.72 23.09
C LEU A 37 6.32 0.99 24.43
N SER A 38 5.93 1.71 25.49
CA SER A 38 5.79 1.15 26.85
C SER A 38 4.49 0.35 27.07
N ASN A 39 3.55 0.40 26.12
CA ASN A 39 2.19 -0.12 26.26
C ASN A 39 1.70 -0.99 25.08
N GLN A 40 2.54 -1.33 24.11
CA GLN A 40 2.19 -2.21 22.98
C GLN A 40 3.11 -3.43 22.95
N SER A 41 2.54 -4.63 22.81
CA SER A 41 3.25 -5.91 23.02
C SER A 41 3.90 -6.50 21.76
N SER A 42 3.68 -5.95 20.57
CA SER A 42 4.20 -6.54 19.33
C SER A 42 4.29 -5.52 18.19
N LEU A 43 5.36 -5.62 17.40
CA LEU A 43 5.47 -5.03 16.06
C LEU A 43 5.40 -6.17 15.05
N ASP A 44 4.48 -6.08 14.09
CA ASP A 44 4.43 -7.00 12.95
C ASP A 44 4.89 -6.25 11.69
N MET A 45 5.71 -6.90 10.87
CA MET A 45 6.22 -6.35 9.62
C MET A 45 6.14 -7.44 8.55
N LEU A 46 5.19 -7.29 7.64
CA LEU A 46 5.06 -8.15 6.47
C LEU A 46 5.82 -7.52 5.30
N ILE A 47 6.87 -8.18 4.82
CA ILE A 47 7.63 -7.80 3.63
C ILE A 47 7.36 -8.86 2.56
N ASP A 48 6.79 -8.46 1.43
CA ASP A 48 6.68 -9.35 0.27
C ASP A 48 8.06 -9.51 -0.38
N SER A 49 8.35 -10.73 -0.80
CA SER A 49 9.55 -11.22 -1.49
C SER A 49 9.99 -10.42 -2.73
N SER A 50 9.21 -9.44 -3.18
CA SER A 50 9.50 -8.56 -4.32
C SER A 50 9.93 -7.13 -3.93
N SER A 51 9.96 -6.78 -2.64
CA SER A 51 10.12 -5.40 -2.18
C SER A 51 11.51 -5.13 -1.57
N ASN A 52 12.32 -4.31 -2.24
CA ASN A 52 13.42 -3.60 -1.59
C ASN A 52 12.80 -2.53 -0.67
N PHE A 53 12.70 -2.78 0.63
CA PHE A 53 12.27 -1.76 1.60
C PHE A 53 13.38 -0.72 1.76
N VAL A 54 13.39 0.27 0.86
CA VAL A 54 14.24 1.47 0.96
C VAL A 54 13.32 2.62 1.36
N ALA A 55 12.93 2.66 2.63
CA ALA A 55 12.26 3.80 3.22
C ALA A 55 13.02 4.21 4.48
N ASP A 56 13.91 5.20 4.35
CA ASP A 56 14.41 5.95 5.49
C ASP A 56 13.42 7.09 5.77
N GLN A 57 12.27 6.70 6.33
CA GLN A 57 11.19 7.64 6.65
C GLN A 57 10.81 7.46 8.12
N THR A 58 10.99 8.53 8.90
CA THR A 58 10.56 8.54 10.29
C THR A 58 9.09 8.96 10.36
N ALA A 59 8.25 8.09 10.92
CA ALA A 59 6.88 8.42 11.31
C ALA A 59 6.83 8.60 12.84
N SER A 60 6.34 9.74 13.30
CA SER A 60 6.01 9.92 14.73
C SER A 60 4.57 9.50 14.95
N LEU A 61 4.36 8.47 15.77
CA LEU A 61 3.04 8.02 16.17
C LEU A 61 2.64 8.71 17.48
N GLY A 62 1.34 8.93 17.68
CA GLY A 62 0.84 9.46 18.93
C GLY A 62 0.96 8.45 20.06
N ALA A 63 1.12 8.95 21.29
CA ALA A 63 0.97 8.11 22.46
C ALA A 63 -0.53 7.81 22.69
N ASP A 64 -0.85 6.57 23.04
CA ASP A 64 -2.22 6.10 23.33
C ASP A 64 -3.23 6.28 22.17
N THR A 65 -2.73 6.43 20.94
CA THR A 65 -3.54 6.48 19.72
C THR A 65 -3.40 5.18 18.91
N TYR A 66 -4.42 4.90 18.10
CA TYR A 66 -4.33 3.92 17.03
C TYR A 66 -4.00 4.71 15.77
N ASP A 67 -2.84 4.49 15.17
CA ASP A 67 -2.40 5.26 14.01
C ASP A 67 -2.05 4.35 12.83
N THR A 68 -2.50 4.75 11.64
CA THR A 68 -2.04 4.21 10.36
C THR A 68 -0.98 5.13 9.78
N ALA A 69 0.25 4.65 9.67
CA ALA A 69 1.31 5.35 8.93
C ALA A 69 1.28 4.94 7.46
N LEU A 70 0.93 5.87 6.58
CA LEU A 70 0.94 5.70 5.14
C LEU A 70 2.25 6.25 4.57
N VAL A 71 3.02 5.41 3.88
CA VAL A 71 4.24 5.80 3.16
C VAL A 71 3.98 5.68 1.67
N THR A 72 3.95 6.80 0.95
CA THR A 72 3.73 6.85 -0.49
C THR A 72 4.81 7.67 -1.19
N SER A 73 4.70 7.81 -2.52
CA SER A 73 5.52 8.75 -3.29
C SER A 73 5.35 10.22 -2.87
N GLY A 74 4.27 10.55 -2.14
CA GLY A 74 4.01 11.87 -1.56
C GLY A 74 4.67 12.08 -0.18
N GLY A 75 5.39 11.09 0.34
CA GLY A 75 6.00 11.12 1.67
C GLY A 75 5.24 10.27 2.68
N THR A 76 5.47 10.56 3.97
CA THR A 76 4.84 9.84 5.08
C THR A 76 3.71 10.67 5.68
N THR A 77 2.51 10.09 5.73
CA THR A 77 1.34 10.67 6.38
C THR A 77 0.90 9.74 7.50
N VAL A 78 0.77 10.26 8.72
CA VAL A 78 0.22 9.51 9.85
C VAL A 78 -1.24 9.90 10.03
N LEU A 79 -2.11 8.90 10.06
CA LEU A 79 -3.55 9.06 10.23
C LEU A 79 -3.94 8.45 11.57
N THR A 80 -4.64 9.22 12.42
CA THR A 80 -5.21 8.67 13.64
C THR A 80 -6.54 8.00 13.34
N ASP A 81 -6.65 6.75 13.78
CA ASP A 81 -7.73 5.83 13.51
C ASP A 81 -8.76 5.89 14.63
N SER A 82 -10.04 5.82 14.23
CA SER A 82 -11.11 5.74 15.20
C SER A 82 -11.22 4.32 15.74
N HIS A 83 -10.79 4.11 16.99
CA HIS A 83 -10.97 2.85 17.71
C HIS A 83 -12.17 2.87 18.67
N THR A 84 -13.11 3.79 18.45
CA THR A 84 -14.38 3.81 19.19
C THR A 84 -15.47 3.16 18.36
N ALA A 85 -16.18 2.19 18.93
CA ALA A 85 -17.28 1.53 18.25
C ALA A 85 -18.35 2.57 17.85
N PRO A 86 -18.81 2.58 16.59
CA PRO A 86 -20.01 3.33 16.25
C PRO A 86 -21.20 2.77 17.05
N ASN A 87 -22.33 3.47 17.02
CA ASN A 87 -23.55 2.92 17.61
C ASN A 87 -23.80 1.49 17.07
N SER A 88 -24.45 0.64 17.86
CA SER A 88 -24.63 -0.79 17.53
C SER A 88 -25.47 -1.07 16.28
N ARG A 89 -25.99 -0.04 15.61
CA ARG A 89 -26.75 -0.13 14.36
C ARG A 89 -25.98 0.34 13.14
N ASN A 90 -24.75 0.85 13.30
CA ASN A 90 -23.99 1.49 12.23
C ASN A 90 -22.60 0.89 12.10
N ILE A 91 -21.96 1.24 10.98
CA ILE A 91 -20.53 1.11 10.73
C ILE A 91 -19.93 2.51 10.56
N SER A 92 -18.62 2.62 10.74
CA SER A 92 -17.86 3.83 10.39
C SER A 92 -16.83 3.48 9.32
N ILE A 93 -16.85 4.23 8.21
CA ILE A 93 -15.91 4.03 7.10
C ILE A 93 -15.13 5.31 6.82
N ARG A 94 -13.82 5.18 6.65
CA ARG A 94 -12.94 6.22 6.11
C ARG A 94 -12.38 5.73 4.79
N VAL A 95 -12.16 6.66 3.85
CA VAL A 95 -11.49 6.35 2.60
C VAL A 95 -10.21 7.17 2.50
N VAL A 96 -9.13 6.55 2.05
CA VAL A 96 -7.84 7.19 1.82
C VAL A 96 -7.49 7.10 0.35
N ASN A 97 -7.23 8.23 -0.27
CA ASN A 97 -6.57 8.28 -1.56
C ASN A 97 -5.06 8.27 -1.32
N ALA A 98 -4.49 7.07 -1.42
CA ALA A 98 -3.06 6.80 -1.26
C ALA A 98 -2.39 6.50 -2.62
N SER A 99 -3.05 6.84 -3.72
CA SER A 99 -2.58 6.60 -5.08
C SER A 99 -2.24 7.93 -5.76
N SER A 100 -0.98 8.07 -6.16
CA SER A 100 -0.57 9.23 -6.96
C SER A 100 -1.13 9.16 -8.38
N ILE A 101 -1.41 7.95 -8.86
CA ILE A 101 -1.96 7.69 -10.20
C ILE A 101 -3.41 8.16 -10.31
N LEU A 102 -4.22 7.99 -9.26
CA LEU A 102 -5.62 8.44 -9.24
C LEU A 102 -5.79 9.97 -9.27
N GLY A 103 -4.76 10.74 -8.91
CA GLY A 103 -4.88 12.19 -8.79
C GLY A 103 -5.93 12.62 -7.76
N THR A 104 -6.73 13.66 -8.05
CA THR A 104 -7.85 14.08 -7.18
C THR A 104 -9.13 13.36 -7.61
N VAL A 105 -9.79 12.69 -6.67
CA VAL A 105 -10.90 11.80 -6.94
C VAL A 105 -12.17 12.15 -6.18
N ASP A 106 -13.30 11.81 -6.78
CA ASP A 106 -14.57 11.65 -6.08
C ASP A 106 -14.75 10.19 -5.70
N VAL A 107 -15.20 9.94 -4.47
CA VAL A 107 -15.36 8.60 -3.90
C VAL A 107 -16.82 8.32 -3.62
N TYR A 108 -17.30 7.19 -4.10
CA TYR A 108 -18.66 6.69 -3.90
C TYR A 108 -18.59 5.44 -3.05
N VAL A 109 -19.27 5.48 -1.90
CA VAL A 109 -19.52 4.30 -1.07
C VAL A 109 -20.99 3.96 -1.24
N VAL A 110 -21.28 3.00 -2.10
CA VAL A 110 -22.64 2.64 -2.52
C VAL A 110 -22.89 1.16 -2.32
N SER A 111 -24.17 0.77 -2.13
CA SER A 111 -24.52 -0.64 -2.03
C SER A 111 -24.00 -1.41 -3.24
N SER A 112 -23.49 -2.62 -3.03
CA SER A 112 -22.86 -3.41 -4.09
C SER A 112 -23.78 -3.56 -5.31
N GLY A 113 -23.26 -3.27 -6.51
CA GLY A 113 -24.02 -3.29 -7.78
C GLY A 113 -24.78 -2.00 -8.10
N THR A 114 -24.75 -0.99 -7.24
CA THR A 114 -25.42 0.30 -7.50
C THR A 114 -24.65 1.14 -8.53
N SER A 115 -25.37 1.72 -9.50
CA SER A 115 -24.78 2.67 -10.45
C SER A 115 -24.52 4.04 -9.79
N ILE A 116 -23.36 4.65 -10.09
CA ILE A 116 -22.99 5.95 -9.55
C ILE A 116 -23.54 7.16 -10.35
N ASN A 117 -24.16 6.91 -11.51
CA ASN A 117 -24.54 7.95 -12.48
C ASN A 117 -25.58 8.95 -11.94
N SER A 118 -26.41 8.53 -10.97
CA SER A 118 -27.50 9.34 -10.42
C SER A 118 -27.36 9.66 -8.94
N VAL A 119 -26.20 9.38 -8.34
CA VAL A 119 -25.93 9.62 -6.91
C VAL A 119 -24.75 10.57 -6.76
N ASN A 120 -24.73 11.35 -5.68
CA ASN A 120 -23.58 12.21 -5.36
C ASN A 120 -22.45 11.37 -4.73
N PRO A 121 -21.18 11.80 -4.86
CA PRO A 121 -20.08 11.15 -4.17
C PRO A 121 -20.27 11.24 -2.65
N THR A 122 -19.86 10.19 -1.95
CA THR A 122 -19.80 10.17 -0.48
C THR A 122 -18.70 11.13 0.01
N PHE A 123 -17.58 11.18 -0.69
CA PHE A 123 -16.49 12.11 -0.45
C PHE A 123 -16.08 12.74 -1.77
N SER A 124 -16.18 14.07 -1.87
CA SER A 124 -15.81 14.81 -3.08
C SER A 124 -14.38 15.35 -2.99
N SER A 125 -13.69 15.41 -4.11
CA SER A 125 -12.38 16.08 -4.26
C SER A 125 -11.31 15.62 -3.27
N LEU A 126 -11.22 14.32 -3.02
CA LEU A 126 -10.21 13.71 -2.17
C LEU A 126 -8.86 13.67 -2.91
N SER A 127 -7.91 14.52 -2.53
CA SER A 127 -6.60 14.62 -3.18
C SER A 127 -5.64 13.51 -2.73
N PHE A 128 -4.58 13.29 -3.50
CA PHE A 128 -3.46 12.45 -3.07
C PHE A 128 -2.38 13.29 -2.36
N PRO A 129 -1.74 12.78 -1.29
CA PRO A 129 -2.23 11.73 -0.38
C PRO A 129 -3.14 12.33 0.70
N SER A 130 -4.40 11.89 0.79
CA SER A 130 -5.31 12.38 1.84
C SER A 130 -6.35 11.35 2.27
N ALA A 131 -6.86 11.52 3.49
CA ALA A 131 -7.93 10.73 4.06
C ALA A 131 -9.21 11.56 4.20
N SER A 132 -10.35 10.93 3.99
CA SER A 132 -11.65 11.52 4.31
C SER A 132 -11.87 11.60 5.81
N SER A 133 -12.92 12.30 6.23
CA SER A 133 -13.53 12.04 7.54
C SER A 133 -14.18 10.65 7.55
N TYR A 134 -14.46 10.13 8.75
CA TYR A 134 -15.28 8.92 8.89
C TYR A 134 -16.75 9.24 8.58
N ALA A 135 -17.37 8.43 7.72
CA ALA A 135 -18.81 8.45 7.45
C ALA A 135 -19.50 7.30 8.18
N SER A 136 -20.68 7.57 8.74
CA SER A 136 -21.53 6.55 9.37
C SER A 136 -22.49 5.96 8.34
N LEU A 137 -22.50 4.64 8.21
CA LEU A 137 -23.41 3.91 7.30
C LEU A 137 -24.16 2.80 8.05
N ALA A 138 -25.23 2.29 7.44
CA ALA A 138 -25.85 1.06 7.92
C ALA A 138 -24.95 -0.15 7.59
N PRO A 139 -25.02 -1.25 8.36
CA PRO A 139 -24.41 -2.52 8.01
C PRO A 139 -24.96 -3.03 6.67
N GLY A 140 -24.10 -3.69 5.89
CA GLY A 140 -24.46 -4.18 4.57
C GLY A 140 -23.25 -4.39 3.67
N SER A 141 -23.53 -4.71 2.40
CA SER A 141 -22.51 -4.91 1.38
C SER A 141 -22.37 -3.69 0.49
N TYR A 142 -21.16 -3.16 0.39
CA TYR A 142 -20.82 -1.94 -0.33
C TYR A 142 -19.72 -2.17 -1.37
N GLN A 143 -19.66 -1.29 -2.36
CA GLN A 143 -18.47 -1.07 -3.18
C GLN A 143 -17.96 0.35 -2.94
N VAL A 144 -16.64 0.49 -2.94
CA VAL A 144 -15.96 1.79 -2.90
C VAL A 144 -15.40 2.05 -4.30
N ILE A 145 -15.91 3.11 -4.93
CA ILE A 145 -15.61 3.46 -6.31
C ILE A 145 -14.96 4.83 -6.33
N PHE A 146 -13.82 4.93 -6.99
CA PHE A 146 -13.07 6.16 -7.21
C PHE A 146 -13.25 6.59 -8.66
N THR A 147 -13.59 7.86 -8.87
CA THR A 147 -13.66 8.50 -10.18
C THR A 147 -12.82 9.76 -10.16
N PRO A 148 -12.38 10.29 -11.30
CA PRO A 148 -11.86 11.64 -11.36
C PRO A 148 -12.88 12.63 -10.80
N ALA A 149 -12.39 13.68 -10.14
CA ALA A 149 -13.25 14.70 -9.55
C ALA A 149 -14.20 15.32 -10.60
N GLY A 150 -15.49 15.38 -10.27
CA GLY A 150 -16.55 15.88 -11.14
C GLY A 150 -17.05 14.90 -12.21
N GLN A 151 -16.43 13.73 -12.33
CA GLN A 151 -16.76 12.73 -13.35
C GLN A 151 -17.49 11.51 -12.77
N LYS A 152 -17.97 10.61 -13.64
CA LYS A 152 -18.79 9.43 -13.27
C LYS A 152 -18.30 8.10 -13.85
N PHE A 153 -17.09 8.07 -14.40
CA PHE A 153 -16.47 6.82 -14.83
C PHE A 153 -15.53 6.32 -13.74
N ALA A 154 -15.64 5.03 -13.39
CA ALA A 154 -14.80 4.41 -12.38
C ALA A 154 -13.38 4.21 -12.93
N GLU A 155 -12.38 4.71 -12.21
CA GLU A 155 -10.96 4.39 -12.43
C GLU A 155 -10.51 3.25 -11.53
N LEU A 156 -11.06 3.20 -10.32
CA LEU A 156 -10.84 2.11 -9.39
C LEU A 156 -12.16 1.75 -8.72
N SER A 157 -12.47 0.47 -8.65
CA SER A 157 -13.61 -0.07 -7.91
C SER A 157 -13.15 -1.23 -7.05
N SER A 158 -13.54 -1.23 -5.78
CA SER A 158 -13.33 -2.40 -4.94
C SER A 158 -14.21 -3.58 -5.38
N SER A 159 -13.87 -4.78 -4.94
CA SER A 159 -14.84 -5.87 -4.86
C SER A 159 -15.94 -5.53 -3.86
N SER A 160 -16.99 -6.36 -3.79
CA SER A 160 -18.03 -6.22 -2.76
C SER A 160 -17.41 -6.41 -1.36
N LEU A 161 -17.55 -5.42 -0.50
CA LEU A 161 -17.11 -5.40 0.89
C LEU A 161 -18.33 -5.57 1.79
N SER A 162 -18.32 -6.55 2.70
CA SER A 162 -19.44 -6.79 3.61
C SER A 162 -19.08 -6.31 5.01
N PHE A 163 -19.92 -5.46 5.58
CA PHE A 163 -19.71 -4.86 6.88
C PHE A 163 -20.85 -5.17 7.85
N SER A 164 -20.49 -5.48 9.08
CA SER A 164 -21.39 -5.74 10.22
C SER A 164 -21.39 -4.55 11.18
N SER A 165 -22.42 -4.38 11.99
CA SER A 165 -22.50 -3.26 12.93
C SER A 165 -21.35 -3.26 13.95
N GLY A 166 -20.97 -2.07 14.40
CA GLY A 166 -19.88 -1.89 15.36
C GLY A 166 -18.49 -1.92 14.72
N GLN A 167 -18.39 -2.05 13.39
CA GLN A 167 -17.11 -2.04 12.68
C GLN A 167 -16.64 -0.63 12.35
N VAL A 168 -15.33 -0.42 12.47
CA VAL A 168 -14.62 0.72 11.90
C VAL A 168 -13.65 0.21 10.84
N ARG A 169 -13.69 0.81 9.64
CA ARG A 169 -12.89 0.38 8.49
C ARG A 169 -12.28 1.57 7.78
N THR A 170 -11.03 1.39 7.33
CA THR A 170 -10.39 2.30 6.37
C THR A 170 -10.21 1.59 5.04
N VAL A 171 -10.70 2.17 3.95
CA VAL A 171 -10.48 1.66 2.59
C VAL A 171 -9.48 2.55 1.87
N LEU A 172 -8.43 1.97 1.30
CA LEU A 172 -7.37 2.68 0.60
C LEU A 172 -7.46 2.44 -0.90
N GLY A 173 -7.31 3.49 -1.70
CA GLY A 173 -6.89 3.39 -3.10
C GLY A 173 -5.37 3.55 -3.19
N LEU A 174 -4.67 2.56 -3.76
CA LEU A 174 -3.22 2.42 -3.73
C LEU A 174 -2.64 2.28 -5.14
N ASP A 175 -1.39 2.74 -5.31
CA ASP A 175 -0.60 2.42 -6.50
C ASP A 175 -0.09 0.96 -6.43
N ILE A 176 -0.05 0.27 -7.57
CA ILE A 176 0.60 -1.03 -7.71
C ILE A 176 2.07 -0.80 -8.08
N PHE A 177 2.98 -1.11 -7.16
CA PHE A 177 4.42 -1.03 -7.40
C PHE A 177 4.84 -1.86 -8.62
N GLY A 178 5.61 -1.24 -9.52
CA GLY A 178 6.18 -1.90 -10.70
C GLY A 178 5.19 -2.24 -11.83
N GLY A 179 3.88 -2.05 -11.62
CA GLY A 179 2.84 -2.42 -12.58
C GLY A 179 2.08 -1.24 -13.21
N GLY A 180 2.23 -0.02 -12.69
CA GLY A 180 1.57 1.19 -13.23
C GLY A 180 0.04 1.19 -13.09
N GLY A 181 -0.52 0.31 -12.27
CA GLY A 181 -1.95 0.21 -12.00
C GLY A 181 -2.32 0.70 -10.61
N VAL A 182 -3.60 0.58 -10.27
CA VAL A 182 -4.17 0.94 -8.97
C VAL A 182 -4.94 -0.23 -8.37
N THR A 183 -4.98 -0.33 -7.04
CA THR A 183 -5.70 -1.39 -6.31
C THR A 183 -6.37 -0.83 -5.07
N THR A 184 -7.23 -1.64 -4.44
CA THR A 184 -7.82 -1.31 -3.13
C THR A 184 -7.27 -2.20 -2.02
N SER A 185 -7.27 -1.68 -0.80
CA SER A 185 -7.04 -2.47 0.43
C SER A 185 -7.96 -1.99 1.54
N VAL A 186 -8.26 -2.86 2.50
CA VAL A 186 -9.16 -2.55 3.61
C VAL A 186 -8.43 -2.84 4.92
N LEU A 187 -8.36 -1.84 5.78
CA LEU A 187 -7.84 -1.95 7.14
C LEU A 187 -9.01 -2.10 8.12
N SER A 188 -8.79 -2.94 9.14
CA SER A 188 -9.73 -3.16 10.23
C SER A 188 -9.31 -2.36 11.45
N ASP A 189 -9.77 -1.11 11.51
CA ASP A 189 -9.44 -0.18 12.61
C ASP A 189 -10.07 -0.63 13.93
N LEU A 190 -11.27 -1.23 13.87
CA LEU A 190 -11.97 -1.84 15.00
C LEU A 190 -12.94 -2.95 14.56
N ASN A 191 -12.92 -4.09 15.27
CA ASN A 191 -13.74 -5.30 15.03
C ASN A 191 -13.63 -5.81 13.58
#